data_AF-A0A7J7IMY3-F1
#
_entry.id   AF-A0A7J7IMY3-F1
#
_cell.length_a   1.000
_cell.length_b   1.000
_cell.length_c   1.000
_cell.angle_alpha   90.00
_cell.angle_beta   90.00
_cell.angle_gamma   90.00
#
_symmetry.space_group_name_H-M   'P 1'
#
loop_
_entity.id
_entity.type
_entity.pdbx_description
1 polymer ?
#
loop_
_entity_poly.entity_id
_entity_poly.type
_entity_poly.pdbx_seq_one_letter_code
_entity_poly.pdbx_strand_id
1 'polypeptide(L)'
;MLHNENGTTVTRQGVRQPANGLGLTRCLSSSVLQRTAPRQPMTSLIRGTGFVSSCFNLVSWSSHDKGVVYGRPRLQTAGALGLCSLATRARNSSSPTVENRKINFQYEIVWSLECGIELKGTEIKSVRAGKMNIRDAFARVKRGSSELWLYNCNIAPHDHTAGFFNHSPTRPRRLLAHKQEIRRLREAQEQKGLTLVPERCYFDERQRLKVLLAVARGKKLHDKRESLRRRDEARSTRRFAKYDLRDL
;
A
#
# COMPACT_ATOMS: atom_id res chain seq x y z
N MET A 1 -39.80 53.29 9.76
CA MET A 1 -40.37 54.01 10.92
C MET A 1 -41.57 53.23 11.40
N LEU A 2 -41.44 52.49 12.52
CA LEU A 2 -42.53 52.21 13.46
C LEU A 2 -41.83 51.86 14.78
N HIS A 3 -42.02 52.73 15.77
CA HIS A 3 -41.59 52.55 17.15
C HIS A 3 -42.63 51.70 17.87
N ASN A 4 -42.18 50.74 18.68
CA ASN A 4 -43.01 50.11 19.70
C ASN A 4 -42.45 50.45 21.09
N GLU A 5 -43.37 50.78 21.99
CA GLU A 5 -43.24 51.63 23.16
C GLU A 5 -43.00 50.86 24.47
N ASN A 6 -42.45 49.65 24.41
CA ASN A 6 -42.22 48.84 25.62
C ASN A 6 -40.73 48.63 25.83
N GLY A 7 -40.09 49.60 26.50
CA GLY A 7 -38.70 49.54 26.94
C GLY A 7 -38.45 48.47 28.00
N THR A 8 -38.27 47.22 27.59
CA THR A 8 -37.71 46.16 28.45
C THR A 8 -36.29 45.81 28.03
N THR A 9 -35.37 46.24 28.87
CA THR A 9 -33.95 45.91 28.86
C THR A 9 -33.76 44.44 29.22
N VAL A 10 -33.19 43.62 28.32
CA VAL A 10 -32.69 42.29 28.69
C VAL A 10 -31.23 42.44 29.07
N THR A 11 -30.92 42.38 30.37
CA THR A 11 -29.56 42.10 30.84
C THR A 11 -29.54 41.00 31.89
N ARG A 12 -28.40 40.29 31.88
CA ARG A 12 -27.80 39.50 32.96
C ARG A 12 -28.52 38.22 33.40
N GLN A 13 -27.98 37.08 32.94
CA GLN A 13 -27.50 36.06 33.88
C GLN A 13 -26.12 35.56 33.44
N GLY A 14 -25.11 36.06 34.16
CA GLY A 14 -23.73 35.59 34.09
C GLY A 14 -23.55 34.32 34.90
N VAL A 15 -22.92 33.32 34.31
CA VAL A 15 -22.47 32.11 34.99
C VAL A 15 -21.24 32.44 35.82
N ARG A 16 -21.31 32.09 37.11
CA ARG A 16 -20.29 32.31 38.13
C ARG A 16 -19.06 31.44 37.87
N GLN A 17 -17.88 32.06 37.92
CA GLN A 17 -16.60 31.39 38.19
C GLN A 17 -16.43 31.22 39.71
N PRO A 18 -15.83 30.12 40.20
CA PRO A 18 -15.22 30.12 41.52
C PRO A 18 -13.75 30.56 41.46
N ALA A 19 -13.44 31.61 42.20
CA ALA A 19 -12.09 31.92 42.68
C ALA A 19 -11.86 31.22 44.02
N ASN A 20 -10.61 30.80 44.25
CA ASN A 20 -9.88 30.48 45.50
C ASN A 20 -8.94 29.30 45.19
N GLY A 21 -7.63 29.32 45.47
CA GLY A 21 -6.84 30.25 46.25
C GLY A 21 -5.36 29.93 46.08
N LEU A 22 -4.57 30.83 46.64
CA LEU A 22 -3.12 30.94 46.61
C LEU A 22 -2.41 29.73 47.22
N GLY A 23 -1.24 29.38 46.69
CA GLY A 23 -0.37 28.33 47.21
C GLY A 23 1.00 28.33 46.53
N LEU A 24 1.78 29.37 46.80
CA LEU A 24 3.23 29.39 46.61
C LEU A 24 3.87 28.28 47.47
N THR A 25 4.68 27.42 46.87
CA THR A 25 5.96 26.98 47.46
C THR A 25 6.82 26.31 46.39
N ARG A 26 7.97 26.94 46.14
CA ARG A 26 9.18 26.30 45.60
C ARG A 26 9.68 25.27 46.60
N CYS A 27 10.15 24.11 46.15
CA CYS A 27 11.24 23.39 46.78
C CYS A 27 12.05 22.66 45.71
N LEU A 28 13.25 23.18 45.48
CA LEU A 28 14.37 22.49 44.85
C LEU A 28 14.89 21.41 45.81
N SER A 29 15.58 20.45 45.19
CA SER A 29 16.70 19.67 45.72
C SER A 29 16.45 18.19 46.00
N SER A 30 17.45 17.43 45.53
CA SER A 30 18.01 16.25 46.19
C SER A 30 17.39 14.89 45.84
N SER A 31 17.96 14.32 44.77
CA SER A 31 18.72 13.06 44.86
C SER A 31 18.06 11.86 45.52
N VAL A 32 17.53 10.92 44.73
CA VAL A 32 17.69 9.48 45.01
C VAL A 32 17.87 8.73 43.69
N LEU A 33 19.14 8.47 43.38
CA LEU A 33 19.59 7.37 42.55
C LEU A 33 19.22 6.04 43.23
N GLN A 34 18.35 5.24 42.63
CA GLN A 34 18.31 3.79 42.84
C GLN A 34 18.12 3.12 41.47
N ARG A 35 19.25 2.77 40.86
CA ARG A 35 19.81 1.40 40.80
C ARG A 35 19.11 0.54 39.75
N THR A 36 19.79 0.53 38.61
CA THR A 36 19.82 -0.55 37.63
C THR A 36 19.87 -1.92 38.29
N ALA A 37 18.98 -2.83 37.86
CA ALA A 37 19.11 -4.25 38.10
C ALA A 37 19.62 -4.93 36.82
N PRO A 38 20.87 -5.43 36.80
CA PRO A 38 21.25 -6.54 35.93
C PRO A 38 21.63 -7.77 36.78
N ARG A 39 21.69 -8.95 36.11
CA ARG A 39 22.13 -10.30 36.57
C ARG A 39 20.96 -11.26 36.88
N GLN A 40 20.85 -12.50 36.40
CA GLN A 40 21.66 -13.40 35.57
C GLN A 40 20.74 -14.37 34.80
N PRO A 41 21.18 -14.98 33.69
CA PRO A 41 20.61 -16.21 33.17
C PRO A 41 21.04 -17.43 34.01
N MET A 42 20.09 -18.27 34.40
CA MET A 42 20.36 -19.59 34.98
C MET A 42 20.67 -20.58 33.85
N THR A 43 21.95 -20.83 33.62
CA THR A 43 22.45 -22.04 32.96
C THR A 43 22.61 -23.12 34.03
N SER A 44 21.63 -24.03 34.14
CA SER A 44 21.83 -25.28 34.88
C SER A 44 22.51 -26.30 33.96
N LEU A 45 23.82 -26.36 34.12
CA LEU A 45 24.65 -27.52 33.82
C LEU A 45 24.04 -28.74 34.55
N ILE A 46 23.55 -29.74 33.82
CA ILE A 46 23.46 -31.10 34.34
C ILE A 46 24.50 -31.93 33.59
N ARG A 47 25.61 -32.15 34.29
CA ARG A 47 26.57 -33.22 34.00
C ARG A 47 25.95 -34.54 34.48
N GLY A 48 26.00 -35.53 33.62
CA GLY A 48 25.83 -36.95 33.94
C GLY A 48 26.23 -37.74 32.68
N THR A 49 27.53 -37.83 32.36
CA THR A 49 28.36 -39.02 32.61
C THR A 49 27.63 -40.35 32.44
N GLY A 50 27.87 -40.98 31.29
CA GLY A 50 28.28 -42.37 31.23
C GLY A 50 27.17 -43.41 31.31
N PHE A 51 26.69 -43.86 30.15
CA PHE A 51 26.49 -45.29 29.99
C PHE A 51 26.92 -45.74 28.59
N VAL A 52 27.89 -46.63 28.62
CA VAL A 52 28.47 -47.37 27.51
C VAL A 52 27.45 -48.46 27.15
N SER A 53 27.06 -48.60 25.88
CA SER A 53 26.98 -49.92 25.27
C SER A 53 26.73 -49.82 23.77
N SER A 54 27.75 -50.25 23.04
CA SER A 54 27.65 -50.77 21.68
C SER A 54 26.72 -51.98 21.63
N CYS A 55 25.70 -51.92 20.77
CA CYS A 55 25.08 -53.03 20.05
C CYS A 55 24.71 -52.41 18.69
N PHE A 56 25.43 -52.59 17.57
CA PHE A 56 25.79 -53.84 16.91
C PHE A 56 24.62 -54.83 16.79
N ASN A 57 23.76 -54.61 15.80
CA ASN A 57 23.43 -55.61 14.78
C ASN A 57 22.59 -54.94 13.66
N LEU A 58 23.12 -54.86 12.44
CA LEU A 58 23.10 -55.87 11.36
C LEU A 58 21.84 -55.73 10.49
N VAL A 59 21.93 -54.93 9.43
CA VAL A 59 21.28 -55.25 8.16
C VAL A 59 22.39 -55.55 7.16
N SER A 60 22.43 -56.82 6.80
CA SER A 60 23.26 -57.45 5.80
C SER A 60 23.00 -56.84 4.43
N TRP A 61 24.05 -56.34 3.79
CA TRP A 61 24.20 -56.42 2.34
C TRP A 61 25.56 -57.06 2.06
N SER A 62 25.52 -58.32 1.64
CA SER A 62 26.70 -59.12 1.34
C SER A 62 27.32 -58.66 0.03
N SER A 63 28.63 -58.48 0.11
CA SER A 63 29.60 -58.16 -0.93
C SER A 63 29.57 -59.07 -2.15
N HIS A 64 29.97 -58.50 -3.28
CA HIS A 64 31.06 -58.96 -4.13
C HIS A 64 31.55 -57.75 -4.96
N ASP A 65 32.81 -57.49 -5.27
CA ASP A 65 34.11 -57.80 -4.68
C ASP A 65 35.11 -56.90 -5.44
N LYS A 66 36.13 -56.42 -4.73
CA LYS A 66 37.46 -55.94 -5.20
C LYS A 66 37.59 -54.66 -6.04
N GLY A 67 38.49 -53.79 -5.56
CA GLY A 67 39.35 -52.98 -6.44
C GLY A 67 39.64 -51.56 -5.94
N VAL A 68 40.46 -51.43 -4.89
CA VAL A 68 41.13 -50.16 -4.58
C VAL A 68 42.29 -49.99 -5.57
N VAL A 69 42.22 -48.96 -6.42
CA VAL A 69 43.39 -48.30 -7.00
C VAL A 69 43.14 -46.79 -6.95
N TYR A 70 43.94 -46.10 -6.16
CA TYR A 70 44.03 -44.64 -6.20
C TYR A 70 44.69 -44.24 -7.52
N GLY A 71 43.89 -43.78 -8.47
CA GLY A 71 44.34 -43.13 -9.68
C GLY A 71 43.57 -41.84 -9.89
N ARG A 72 44.22 -40.68 -9.72
CA ARG A 72 43.71 -39.42 -10.28
C ARG A 72 43.87 -39.49 -11.80
N PRO A 73 42.80 -39.45 -12.63
CA PRO A 73 42.96 -39.14 -14.03
C PRO A 73 42.83 -37.63 -14.19
N ARG A 74 44.00 -37.01 -14.40
CA ARG A 74 44.27 -36.05 -15.47
C ARG A 74 43.08 -35.20 -15.94
N LEU A 75 43.12 -33.92 -15.59
CA LEU A 75 42.42 -32.85 -16.30
C LEU A 75 42.58 -33.04 -17.81
N GLN A 76 41.48 -33.36 -18.50
CA GLN A 76 41.35 -33.18 -19.93
C GLN A 76 40.37 -32.03 -20.17
N THR A 77 40.96 -30.89 -20.53
CA THR A 77 40.32 -29.80 -21.25
C THR A 77 39.70 -30.29 -22.56
N ALA A 78 38.44 -29.89 -22.78
CA ALA A 78 37.84 -29.44 -24.05
C ALA A 78 36.47 -30.08 -24.31
N GLY A 79 35.48 -29.25 -24.64
CA GLY A 79 34.34 -29.70 -25.45
C GLY A 79 32.99 -29.80 -24.76
N ALA A 80 32.60 -28.81 -23.97
CA ALA A 80 31.21 -28.33 -23.94
C ALA A 80 31.20 -27.00 -23.19
N LEU A 81 31.21 -25.89 -23.93
CA LEU A 81 30.59 -24.66 -23.45
C LEU A 81 29.09 -24.97 -23.33
N GLY A 82 28.74 -25.69 -22.28
CA GLY A 82 27.41 -25.66 -21.70
C GLY A 82 27.21 -24.24 -21.24
N LEU A 83 26.75 -23.40 -22.17
CA LEU A 83 25.88 -22.29 -21.85
C LEU A 83 24.74 -22.93 -21.06
N CYS A 84 24.92 -23.01 -19.74
CA CYS A 84 23.82 -23.04 -18.80
C CYS A 84 23.14 -21.70 -19.03
N SER A 85 22.32 -21.68 -20.07
CA SER A 85 21.51 -20.55 -20.44
C SER A 85 20.78 -20.20 -19.16
N LEU A 86 21.05 -18.98 -18.68
CA LEU A 86 20.25 -18.34 -17.66
C LEU A 86 18.83 -18.29 -18.21
N ALA A 87 18.11 -19.39 -18.06
CA ALA A 87 16.68 -19.49 -18.16
C ALA A 87 16.17 -18.64 -17.01
N THR A 88 16.19 -17.33 -17.24
CA THR A 88 15.66 -16.32 -16.38
C THR A 88 14.21 -16.68 -16.27
N ARG A 89 13.86 -17.36 -15.17
CA ARG A 89 12.54 -17.91 -14.92
C ARG A 89 11.56 -16.76 -15.10
N ALA A 90 10.85 -16.74 -16.22
CA ALA A 90 9.77 -15.79 -16.48
C ALA A 90 8.72 -16.07 -15.39
N ARG A 91 8.82 -15.34 -14.29
CA ARG A 91 7.85 -15.42 -13.21
C ARG A 91 6.58 -14.85 -13.78
N ASN A 92 5.63 -15.72 -14.13
CA ASN A 92 4.24 -15.36 -14.31
C ASN A 92 3.66 -14.93 -12.95
N SER A 93 4.09 -13.77 -12.47
CA SER A 93 3.46 -13.07 -11.37
C SER A 93 2.50 -12.05 -11.98
N SER A 94 1.24 -12.43 -12.15
CA SER A 94 0.17 -11.48 -12.45
C SER A 94 0.06 -10.51 -11.28
N SER A 95 0.76 -9.38 -11.37
CA SER A 95 0.74 -8.37 -10.32
C SER A 95 -0.66 -7.73 -10.29
N PRO A 96 -1.26 -7.53 -9.12
CA PRO A 96 -2.61 -6.99 -9.05
C PRO A 96 -2.63 -5.54 -9.55
N THR A 97 -3.44 -5.29 -10.57
CA THR A 97 -3.74 -3.94 -11.09
C THR A 97 -5.10 -3.51 -10.56
N VAL A 98 -5.19 -2.26 -10.11
CA VAL A 98 -6.42 -1.69 -9.56
C VAL A 98 -6.90 -0.57 -10.47
N GLU A 99 -8.14 -0.63 -10.93
CA GLU A 99 -8.71 0.32 -11.90
C GLU A 99 -9.97 0.99 -11.37
N ASN A 100 -10.13 2.29 -11.66
CA ASN A 100 -11.33 3.03 -11.35
C ASN A 100 -12.38 2.92 -12.46
N ARG A 101 -13.24 1.92 -12.36
CA ARG A 101 -14.33 1.69 -13.34
C ARG A 101 -15.36 2.84 -13.43
N LYS A 102 -15.43 3.75 -12.43
CA LYS A 102 -16.33 4.92 -12.50
C LYS A 102 -15.82 5.98 -13.47
N ILE A 103 -14.51 6.03 -13.74
CA ILE A 103 -13.88 7.19 -14.40
C ILE A 103 -14.44 7.41 -15.81
N ASN A 104 -14.48 6.36 -16.64
CA ASN A 104 -14.94 6.41 -18.03
C ASN A 104 -16.41 6.84 -18.15
N PHE A 105 -17.21 6.61 -17.12
CA PHE A 105 -18.63 6.95 -17.11
C PHE A 105 -18.91 8.36 -16.58
N GLN A 106 -18.22 8.76 -15.50
CA GLN A 106 -18.50 10.02 -14.83
C GLN A 106 -17.74 11.20 -15.41
N TYR A 107 -16.57 10.94 -15.97
CA TYR A 107 -15.61 11.96 -16.37
C TYR A 107 -15.18 11.80 -17.83
N GLU A 108 -14.81 12.93 -18.42
CA GLU A 108 -14.05 13.06 -19.64
C GLU A 108 -12.59 13.31 -19.24
N ILE A 109 -11.67 12.47 -19.72
CA ILE A 109 -10.25 12.57 -19.39
C ILE A 109 -9.59 13.53 -20.39
N VAL A 110 -8.94 14.58 -19.89
CA VAL A 110 -8.23 15.55 -20.73
C VAL A 110 -6.80 15.07 -21.00
N TRP A 111 -6.09 14.70 -19.94
CA TRP A 111 -4.75 14.13 -20.01
C TRP A 111 -4.44 13.37 -18.70
N SER A 112 -3.46 12.47 -18.76
CA SER A 112 -3.04 11.65 -17.63
C SER A 112 -1.53 11.77 -17.38
N LEU A 113 -1.13 11.67 -16.12
CA LEU A 113 0.26 11.71 -15.66
C LEU A 113 0.57 10.47 -14.82
N GLU A 114 1.72 9.87 -15.03
CA GLU A 114 2.22 8.82 -14.13
C GLU A 114 2.84 9.45 -12.88
N CYS A 115 2.41 9.00 -11.69
CA CYS A 115 2.96 9.42 -10.41
C CYS A 115 3.47 8.21 -9.62
N GLY A 116 4.55 8.39 -8.88
CA GLY A 116 4.89 7.50 -7.78
C GLY A 116 3.98 7.76 -6.56
N ILE A 117 3.81 6.77 -5.69
CA ILE A 117 3.07 6.93 -4.43
C ILE A 117 3.92 6.50 -3.24
N GLU A 118 3.94 7.32 -2.20
CA GLU A 118 4.61 7.01 -0.95
C GLU A 118 3.71 6.11 -0.08
N LEU A 119 4.12 4.85 0.03
CA LEU A 119 3.45 3.83 0.84
C LEU A 119 4.35 3.35 1.97
N LYS A 120 3.72 2.87 3.04
CA LYS A 120 4.45 2.14 4.09
C LYS A 120 4.54 0.64 3.75
N GLY A 121 5.50 -0.04 4.37
CA GLY A 121 5.76 -1.47 4.15
C GLY A 121 4.57 -2.39 4.41
N THR A 122 3.66 -2.03 5.32
CA THR A 122 2.43 -2.81 5.56
C THR A 122 1.39 -2.60 4.46
N GLU A 123 1.31 -1.40 3.89
CA GLU A 123 0.36 -1.09 2.82
C GLU A 123 0.75 -1.78 1.52
N ILE A 124 2.03 -1.81 1.15
CA ILE A 124 2.45 -2.51 -0.08
C ILE A 124 2.13 -4.00 -0.03
N LYS A 125 2.15 -4.62 1.16
CA LYS A 125 1.68 -6.00 1.35
C LYS A 125 0.18 -6.13 1.10
N SER A 126 -0.64 -5.22 1.63
CA SER A 126 -2.08 -5.19 1.35
C SER A 126 -2.40 -4.98 -0.13
N VAL A 127 -1.67 -4.09 -0.81
CA VAL A 127 -1.86 -3.85 -2.26
C VAL A 127 -1.50 -5.09 -3.06
N ARG A 128 -0.42 -5.79 -2.71
CA ARG A 128 -0.05 -7.09 -3.32
C ARG A 128 -1.09 -8.18 -3.08
N ALA A 129 -1.86 -8.09 -2.00
CA ALA A 129 -3.02 -8.95 -1.74
C ALA A 129 -4.30 -8.46 -2.45
N GLY A 130 -4.25 -7.40 -3.26
CA GLY A 130 -5.40 -6.85 -3.97
C GLY A 130 -6.37 -6.03 -3.11
N LYS A 131 -6.01 -5.69 -1.86
CA LYS A 131 -6.88 -5.01 -0.89
C LYS A 131 -6.83 -3.48 -1.00
N MET A 132 -6.85 -2.94 -2.22
CA MET A 132 -6.78 -1.49 -2.48
C MET A 132 -7.99 -1.02 -3.28
N ASN A 133 -8.59 0.09 -2.87
CA ASN A 133 -9.71 0.72 -3.55
C ASN A 133 -9.44 2.21 -3.79
N ILE A 134 -9.51 2.62 -5.05
CA ILE A 134 -9.29 4.00 -5.52
C ILE A 134 -10.56 4.67 -6.06
N ARG A 135 -11.71 4.01 -5.93
CA ARG A 135 -12.96 4.41 -6.59
C ARG A 135 -13.44 5.82 -6.24
N ASP A 136 -13.25 6.21 -4.98
CA ASP A 136 -13.66 7.53 -4.44
C ASP A 136 -12.45 8.40 -4.07
N ALA A 137 -11.25 7.97 -4.49
CA ALA A 137 -10.02 8.69 -4.25
C ALA A 137 -9.89 9.90 -5.18
N PHE A 138 -9.25 10.96 -4.71
CA PHE A 138 -8.96 12.16 -5.50
C PHE A 138 -7.63 12.76 -5.05
N ALA A 139 -6.95 13.48 -5.96
CA ALA A 139 -5.71 14.17 -5.62
C ALA A 139 -5.94 15.67 -5.43
N ARG A 140 -5.13 16.30 -4.58
CA ARG A 140 -5.06 17.76 -4.45
C ARG A 140 -3.62 18.20 -4.26
N VAL A 141 -3.27 19.29 -4.92
CA VAL A 141 -2.04 20.03 -4.63
C VAL A 141 -2.28 20.87 -3.38
N LYS A 142 -1.36 20.78 -2.42
CA LYS A 142 -1.44 21.56 -1.17
C LYS A 142 -1.11 23.03 -1.44
N ARG A 143 -1.95 23.94 -0.95
CA ARG A 143 -1.79 25.40 -1.17
C ARG A 143 -0.41 25.86 -0.69
N GLY A 144 0.26 26.67 -1.50
CA GLY A 144 1.59 27.23 -1.18
C GLY A 144 2.77 26.25 -1.30
N SER A 145 2.55 24.97 -1.60
CA SER A 145 3.61 23.97 -1.73
C SER A 145 3.52 23.18 -3.04
N SER A 146 4.65 22.71 -3.55
CA SER A 146 4.70 21.80 -4.72
C SER A 146 4.49 20.35 -4.30
N GLU A 147 3.64 20.10 -3.31
CA GLU A 147 3.32 18.75 -2.83
C GLU A 147 1.95 18.31 -3.34
N LEU A 148 1.93 17.12 -3.93
CA LEU A 148 0.72 16.47 -4.41
C LEU A 148 0.32 15.37 -3.43
N TRP A 149 -0.95 15.38 -3.01
CA TRP A 149 -1.48 14.45 -2.02
C TRP A 149 -2.70 13.72 -2.58
N LEU A 150 -2.75 12.41 -2.37
CA LEU A 150 -3.88 11.54 -2.67
C LEU A 150 -4.73 11.34 -1.42
N TYR A 151 -6.01 11.67 -1.52
CA TYR A 151 -7.01 11.56 -0.46
C TYR A 151 -8.00 10.44 -0.78
N ASN A 152 -8.65 9.91 0.26
CA ASN A 152 -9.72 8.90 0.17
C ASN A 152 -9.34 7.61 -0.58
N CYS A 153 -8.04 7.34 -0.75
CA CYS A 153 -7.56 6.04 -1.17
C CYS A 153 -7.68 5.07 0.01
N ASN A 154 -8.49 4.03 -0.12
CA ASN A 154 -8.69 3.04 0.93
C ASN A 154 -7.78 1.84 0.68
N ILE A 155 -6.85 1.57 1.61
CA ILE A 155 -6.03 0.36 1.60
C ILE A 155 -6.39 -0.40 2.87
N ALA A 156 -6.99 -1.58 2.72
CA ALA A 156 -7.38 -2.36 3.89
C ALA A 156 -6.12 -2.80 4.66
N PRO A 157 -6.16 -2.80 6.00
CA PRO A 157 -5.12 -3.37 6.83
C PRO A 157 -4.70 -4.78 6.40
N HIS A 158 -3.43 -5.11 6.64
CA HIS A 158 -2.93 -6.44 6.38
C HIS A 158 -3.14 -7.35 7.58
N ASP A 159 -3.96 -8.40 7.43
CA ASP A 159 -4.39 -9.30 8.50
C ASP A 159 -3.23 -9.95 9.28
N HIS A 160 -2.14 -10.32 8.59
CA HIS A 160 -1.01 -11.03 9.22
C HIS A 160 0.03 -10.12 9.89
N THR A 161 -0.13 -8.79 9.83
CA THR A 161 0.82 -7.89 10.52
C THR A 161 0.29 -7.62 11.92
N ALA A 162 1.16 -7.69 12.94
CA ALA A 162 0.82 -7.30 14.31
C ALA A 162 0.13 -5.92 14.31
N GLY A 163 -0.99 -5.81 15.03
CA GLY A 163 -1.93 -4.67 14.95
C GLY A 163 -1.29 -3.29 15.19
N PHE A 164 -0.15 -3.25 15.89
CA PHE A 164 0.59 -2.01 16.17
C PHE A 164 1.16 -1.32 14.92
N PHE A 165 1.48 -2.07 13.86
CA PHE A 165 2.02 -1.49 12.61
C PHE A 165 0.93 -1.10 11.61
N ASN A 166 -0.33 -1.28 11.98
CA ASN A 166 -1.44 -0.92 11.12
C ASN A 166 -1.67 0.59 11.12
N HIS A 167 -1.99 1.13 9.96
CA HIS A 167 -2.22 2.56 9.77
C HIS A 167 -3.68 2.80 9.43
N SER A 168 -4.15 4.04 9.62
CA SER A 168 -5.47 4.43 9.14
C SER A 168 -5.61 4.15 7.63
N PRO A 169 -6.62 3.36 7.20
CA PRO A 169 -6.78 2.94 5.80
C PRO A 169 -6.91 4.10 4.81
N THR A 170 -7.56 5.19 5.23
CA THR A 170 -7.93 6.36 4.43
C THR A 170 -6.97 7.54 4.59
N ARG A 171 -5.80 7.32 5.20
CA ARG A 171 -4.81 8.38 5.38
C ARG A 171 -4.42 9.04 4.05
N PRO A 172 -4.10 10.34 4.06
CA PRO A 172 -3.57 11.01 2.87
C PRO A 172 -2.17 10.47 2.55
N ARG A 173 -1.89 10.23 1.27
CA ARG A 173 -0.60 9.69 0.78
C ARG A 173 0.04 10.67 -0.17
N ARG A 174 1.35 10.89 -0.04
CA ARG A 174 2.08 11.79 -0.93
C ARG A 174 2.30 11.12 -2.29
N LEU A 175 2.07 11.89 -3.36
CA LEU A 175 2.38 11.49 -4.73
C LEU A 175 3.69 12.16 -5.16
N LEU A 176 4.49 11.41 -5.91
CA LEU A 176 5.81 11.78 -6.38
C LEU A 176 5.74 12.06 -7.88
N ALA A 177 6.00 13.32 -8.26
CA ALA A 177 6.02 13.81 -9.64
C ALA A 177 7.05 14.95 -9.77
N HIS A 178 7.40 15.33 -11.00
CA HIS A 178 8.34 16.43 -11.21
C HIS A 178 7.70 17.79 -10.88
N LYS A 179 8.52 18.76 -10.46
CA LYS A 179 8.05 20.11 -10.08
C LYS A 179 7.25 20.81 -11.17
N GLN A 180 7.64 20.66 -12.44
CA GLN A 180 6.93 21.24 -13.59
C GLN A 180 5.57 20.57 -13.80
N GLU A 181 5.47 19.26 -13.64
CA GLU A 181 4.22 18.51 -13.75
C GLU A 181 3.24 18.90 -12.64
N ILE A 182 3.74 19.06 -11.41
CA ILE A 182 2.94 19.53 -10.28
C ILE A 182 2.42 20.95 -10.52
N ARG A 183 3.19 21.82 -11.18
CA ARG A 183 2.73 23.16 -11.57
C ARG A 183 1.56 23.08 -12.56
N ARG A 184 1.68 22.24 -13.61
CA ARG A 184 0.61 22.00 -14.59
C ARG A 184 -0.65 21.44 -13.93
N LEU A 185 -0.50 20.50 -12.99
CA LEU A 185 -1.62 19.95 -12.22
C LEU A 185 -2.30 21.00 -11.33
N ARG A 186 -1.52 21.91 -10.74
CA ARG A 186 -2.07 23.02 -9.95
C ARG A 186 -2.89 23.97 -10.82
N GLU A 187 -2.33 24.39 -11.96
CA GLU A 187 -3.02 25.23 -12.93
C GLU A 187 -4.35 24.58 -13.38
N ALA A 188 -4.33 23.27 -13.67
CA ALA A 188 -5.54 22.51 -14.00
C ALA A 188 -6.53 22.42 -12.84
N GLN A 189 -6.07 22.27 -11.59
CA GLN A 189 -6.95 22.21 -10.42
C GLN A 189 -7.63 23.56 -10.10
N GLU A 190 -6.97 24.68 -10.44
CA GLU A 190 -7.52 26.03 -10.25
C GLU A 190 -8.56 26.39 -11.32
N GLN A 191 -8.47 25.79 -12.51
CA GLN A 191 -9.49 25.93 -13.54
C GLN A 191 -10.83 25.34 -13.11
N LYS A 192 -11.92 26.10 -13.31
CA LYS A 192 -13.26 25.68 -12.92
C LYS A 192 -13.69 24.42 -13.69
N GLY A 193 -14.16 23.41 -12.95
CA GLY A 193 -14.75 22.20 -13.52
C GLY A 193 -13.76 21.09 -13.87
N LEU A 194 -12.47 21.25 -13.55
CA LEU A 194 -11.47 20.19 -13.63
C LEU A 194 -11.17 19.60 -12.25
N THR A 195 -10.94 18.29 -12.22
CA THR A 195 -10.61 17.54 -11.01
C THR A 195 -9.48 16.56 -11.28
N LEU A 196 -8.70 16.25 -10.24
CA LEU A 196 -7.63 15.26 -10.29
C LEU A 196 -8.11 13.93 -9.74
N VAL A 197 -8.20 12.90 -10.57
CA VAL A 197 -8.78 11.59 -10.22
C VAL A 197 -7.82 10.48 -10.63
N PRO A 198 -7.53 9.49 -9.76
CA PRO A 198 -6.74 8.33 -10.15
C PRO A 198 -7.53 7.41 -11.09
N GLU A 199 -6.94 7.06 -12.21
CA GLU A 199 -7.49 6.16 -13.21
C GLU A 199 -7.16 4.70 -12.89
N ARG A 200 -5.88 4.40 -12.72
CA ARG A 200 -5.39 3.05 -12.42
C ARG A 200 -4.13 3.09 -11.58
N CYS A 201 -3.91 2.02 -10.82
CA CYS A 201 -2.67 1.76 -10.10
C CYS A 201 -2.09 0.43 -10.57
N TYR A 202 -0.80 0.42 -10.91
CA TYR A 202 -0.10 -0.75 -11.42
C TYR A 202 1.31 -0.84 -10.85
N PHE A 203 1.88 -2.04 -10.93
CA PHE A 203 3.27 -2.27 -10.57
C PHE A 203 4.17 -2.09 -11.78
N ASP A 204 5.24 -1.31 -11.60
CA ASP A 204 6.32 -1.15 -12.58
C ASP A 204 7.18 -2.42 -12.69
N GLU A 205 8.07 -2.46 -13.68
CA GLU A 205 9.09 -3.52 -13.81
C GLU A 205 9.96 -3.63 -12.54
N ARG A 206 10.24 -2.48 -11.91
CA ARG A 206 10.95 -2.37 -10.64
C ARG A 206 10.10 -2.67 -9.40
N GLN A 207 8.91 -3.25 -9.56
CA GLN A 207 8.03 -3.67 -8.47
C GLN A 207 7.57 -2.53 -7.53
N ARG A 208 7.55 -1.30 -8.05
CA ARG A 208 7.03 -0.10 -7.36
C ARG A 208 5.61 0.17 -7.82
N LEU A 209 4.76 0.61 -6.89
CA LEU A 209 3.40 1.00 -7.24
C LEU A 209 3.41 2.39 -7.88
N LYS A 210 2.83 2.48 -9.07
CA LYS A 210 2.60 3.70 -9.82
C LYS A 210 1.10 3.98 -9.90
N VAL A 211 0.74 5.26 -9.89
CA VAL A 211 -0.63 5.75 -10.01
C VAL A 211 -0.71 6.57 -11.28
N LEU A 212 -1.60 6.20 -12.20
CA LEU A 212 -1.96 7.04 -13.33
C LEU A 212 -3.03 8.03 -12.85
N LEU A 213 -2.64 9.31 -12.77
CA LEU A 213 -3.50 10.40 -12.33
C LEU A 213 -4.04 11.14 -13.55
N ALA A 214 -5.36 11.20 -13.68
CA ALA A 214 -6.03 11.90 -14.77
C ALA A 214 -6.51 13.29 -14.31
N VAL A 215 -6.35 14.27 -15.20
CA VAL A 215 -7.11 15.52 -15.15
C VAL A 215 -8.43 15.28 -15.89
N ALA A 216 -9.52 15.40 -15.15
CA ALA A 216 -10.84 14.98 -15.57
C ALA A 216 -11.83 16.15 -15.50
N ARG A 217 -12.72 16.22 -16.48
CA ARG A 217 -13.91 17.08 -16.47
C ARG A 217 -15.14 16.22 -16.22
N GLY A 218 -16.10 16.71 -15.44
CA GLY A 218 -17.37 15.99 -15.25
C GLY A 218 -18.18 15.93 -16.56
N LYS A 219 -18.61 14.73 -16.96
CA LYS A 219 -19.52 14.56 -18.11
C LYS A 219 -20.89 15.15 -17.81
N LYS A 220 -21.52 15.77 -18.80
CA LYS A 220 -22.89 16.26 -18.69
C LYS A 220 -23.88 15.09 -18.78
N LEU A 221 -25.15 15.34 -18.44
CA LEU A 221 -26.17 14.28 -18.40
C LEU A 221 -26.44 13.65 -19.77
N HIS A 222 -26.41 14.45 -20.85
CA HIS A 222 -26.57 13.93 -22.23
C HIS A 222 -25.48 12.91 -22.60
N ASP A 223 -24.20 13.26 -22.43
CA ASP A 223 -23.05 12.36 -22.65
C ASP A 223 -23.13 11.06 -21.83
N LYS A 224 -23.68 11.13 -20.60
CA LYS A 224 -23.87 9.94 -19.76
C LYS A 224 -24.93 9.00 -20.33
N ARG A 225 -26.02 9.53 -20.89
CA ARG A 225 -27.06 8.73 -21.55
C ARG A 225 -26.49 8.02 -22.79
N GLU A 226 -25.71 8.72 -23.59
CA GLU A 226 -25.02 8.13 -24.74
C GLU A 226 -24.03 7.04 -24.33
N SER A 227 -23.22 7.30 -23.29
CA SER A 227 -22.28 6.31 -22.75
C SER A 227 -22.97 5.05 -22.22
N LEU A 228 -24.18 5.18 -21.66
CA LEU A 228 -25.00 4.04 -21.23
C LEU A 228 -25.53 3.26 -22.43
N ARG A 229 -26.15 3.96 -23.39
CA ARG A 229 -26.68 3.36 -24.61
C ARG A 229 -25.61 2.56 -25.35
N ARG A 230 -24.43 3.16 -25.58
CA ARG A 230 -23.28 2.48 -26.22
C ARG A 230 -22.81 1.25 -25.45
N ARG A 231 -22.84 1.29 -24.11
CA ARG A 231 -22.47 0.14 -23.27
C ARG A 231 -23.49 -0.99 -23.37
N ASP A 232 -24.77 -0.66 -23.45
CA ASP A 232 -25.84 -1.64 -23.57
C ASP A 232 -25.87 -2.27 -24.98
N GLU A 233 -25.67 -1.48 -26.03
CA GLU A 233 -25.44 -1.95 -27.40
C GLU A 233 -24.22 -2.89 -27.48
N ALA A 234 -23.07 -2.50 -26.91
CA ALA A 234 -21.90 -3.38 -26.88
C ALA A 234 -22.15 -4.70 -26.12
N ARG A 235 -23.00 -4.67 -25.08
CA ARG A 235 -23.37 -5.86 -24.31
C ARG A 235 -24.32 -6.76 -25.11
N SER A 236 -25.29 -6.21 -25.85
CA SER A 236 -26.19 -7.00 -26.69
C SER A 236 -25.43 -7.65 -27.85
N THR A 237 -24.59 -6.90 -28.58
CA THR A 237 -23.74 -7.44 -29.65
C THR A 237 -22.84 -8.57 -29.15
N ARG A 238 -22.19 -8.40 -27.99
CA ARG A 238 -21.33 -9.45 -27.40
C ARG A 238 -22.12 -10.69 -27.01
N ARG A 239 -23.40 -10.54 -26.62
CA ARG A 239 -24.28 -11.69 -26.33
C ARG A 239 -24.65 -12.42 -27.62
N PHE A 240 -25.15 -11.72 -28.64
CA PHE A 240 -25.48 -12.31 -29.94
C PHE A 240 -24.30 -13.06 -30.54
N ALA A 241 -23.13 -12.41 -30.63
CA ALA A 241 -21.92 -13.04 -31.15
C ALA A 241 -21.51 -14.32 -30.37
N LYS A 242 -21.83 -14.42 -29.09
CA LYS A 242 -21.55 -15.62 -28.29
C LYS A 242 -22.52 -16.76 -28.61
N TYR A 243 -23.77 -16.47 -28.97
CA TYR A 243 -24.75 -17.47 -29.35
C TYR A 243 -24.48 -17.98 -30.77
N ASP A 244 -24.24 -17.08 -31.73
CA ASP A 244 -23.91 -17.45 -33.11
C ASP A 244 -22.70 -18.39 -33.20
N LEU A 245 -21.68 -18.15 -32.37
CA LEU A 245 -20.47 -19.01 -32.29
C LEU A 245 -20.68 -20.34 -31.57
N ARG A 246 -21.80 -20.53 -30.87
CA ARG A 246 -22.15 -21.81 -30.22
C ARG A 246 -23.03 -22.68 -31.10
N ASP A 247 -23.74 -22.06 -32.04
CA ASP A 247 -24.70 -22.73 -32.93
C ASP A 247 -24.03 -23.19 -34.25
N LEU A 248 -22.71 -22.98 -34.38
CA LEU A 248 -21.81 -23.52 -35.41
C LEU A 248 -20.96 -24.67 -34.84
#